data_AF-A0A1I5IDD5-F1
#
_entry.id   AF-A0A1I5IDD5-F1
#
_cell.length_a   1.000
_cell.length_b   1.000
_cell.length_c   1.000
_cell.angle_alpha   90.00
_cell.angle_beta   90.00
_cell.angle_gamma   90.00
#
_symmetry.space_group_name_H-M   'P 1'
#
loop_
_entity.id
_entity.type
_entity.pdbx_description
1 polymer ?
#
loop_
_entity_poly.entity_id
_entity_poly.type
_entity_poly.pdbx_seq_one_letter_code
_entity_poly.pdbx_strand_id
1 'polypeptide(L)'
;MDQNLFNDICLQQLTLSGVHEGETVVVLTRGGERGEYADAFLWAIQRLGATGYHMRLPSPASAGGAWAVGDSGLGRIPLAVDALKAADMVVDCTFLLFSPEQFAIQDA
;
A
#
# COMPACT_ATOMS: atom_id res chain seq x y z
N MET A 1 16.69 -5.23 -9.18
CA MET A 1 17.16 -3.83 -9.12
C MET A 1 18.27 -3.75 -8.08
N ASP A 2 19.13 -2.72 -8.08
CA ASP A 2 19.97 -2.49 -6.89
C ASP A 2 19.05 -2.10 -5.73
N GLN A 3 19.02 -2.94 -4.69
CA GLN A 3 18.11 -2.77 -3.55
C GLN A 3 18.38 -1.46 -2.80
N ASN A 4 19.65 -1.04 -2.72
CA ASN A 4 19.99 0.20 -2.02
C ASN A 4 19.45 1.42 -2.78
N LEU A 5 19.64 1.44 -4.10
CA LEU A 5 19.09 2.48 -4.95
C LEU A 5 17.56 2.53 -4.87
N PHE A 6 16.90 1.37 -4.85
CA PHE A 6 15.45 1.30 -4.78
C PHE A 6 14.92 1.78 -3.42
N ASN A 7 15.58 1.40 -2.32
CA ASN A 7 15.29 1.90 -0.98
C ASN A 7 15.39 3.44 -0.92
N ASP A 8 16.44 4.03 -1.51
CA ASP A 8 16.61 5.48 -1.55
C ASP A 8 15.49 6.18 -2.34
N ILE A 9 15.05 5.59 -3.46
CA ILE A 9 13.91 6.09 -4.24
C ILE A 9 12.63 6.05 -3.41
N CYS A 10 12.35 4.93 -2.73
CA CYS A 10 11.18 4.81 -1.85
C CYS A 10 11.22 5.83 -0.70
N LEU A 11 12.39 6.05 -0.09
CA LEU A 11 12.57 7.05 0.95
C LEU A 11 12.28 8.47 0.45
N GLN A 12 12.84 8.84 -0.69
CA GLN A 12 12.56 10.13 -1.32
C GLN A 12 11.07 10.28 -1.61
N GLN A 13 10.41 9.23 -2.08
CA GLN A 13 9.00 9.30 -2.45
C GLN A 13 8.07 9.46 -1.24
N LEU A 14 8.35 8.77 -0.14
CA LEU A 14 7.61 8.97 1.11
C LEU A 14 7.87 10.35 1.72
N THR A 15 9.11 10.85 1.63
CA THR A 15 9.45 12.21 2.07
C THR A 15 8.66 13.26 1.28
N LEU A 16 8.56 13.11 -0.04
CA LEU A 16 7.77 13.99 -0.91
C LEU A 16 6.26 13.86 -0.68
N SER A 17 5.81 12.70 -0.21
CA SER A 17 4.42 12.46 0.20
C SER A 17 4.10 13.06 1.58
N GLY A 18 5.09 13.67 2.24
CA GLY A 18 4.93 14.32 3.54
C GLY A 18 5.11 13.40 4.74
N VAL A 19 5.54 12.15 4.54
CA VAL A 19 5.60 11.16 5.61
C VAL A 19 6.60 11.57 6.70
N HIS A 20 6.18 11.53 7.96
CA HIS A 20 7.01 11.92 9.11
C HIS A 20 6.77 11.08 10.38
N GLU A 21 7.56 11.34 11.43
CA GLU A 21 7.44 10.67 12.72
C GLU A 21 6.01 10.76 13.28
N GLY A 22 5.51 9.65 13.82
CA GLY A 22 4.18 9.54 14.43
C GLY A 22 3.06 9.13 13.47
N GLU A 23 3.29 9.18 12.16
CA GLU A 23 2.30 8.70 11.17
C GLU A 23 2.31 7.18 11.03
N THR A 24 1.18 6.64 10.61
CA THR A 24 0.97 5.23 10.27
C THR A 24 0.83 5.07 8.77
N VAL A 25 1.74 4.30 8.15
CA VAL A 25 1.76 4.04 6.71
C VAL A 25 1.56 2.56 6.44
N VAL A 26 0.64 2.23 5.52
CA VAL A 26 0.34 0.86 5.11
C VAL A 26 0.85 0.60 3.72
N VAL A 27 1.63 -0.45 3.53
CA VAL A 27 1.94 -0.94 2.19
C VAL A 27 0.92 -2.01 1.81
N LEU A 28 0.19 -1.81 0.71
CA LEU A 28 -0.86 -2.70 0.26
C LEU A 28 -0.41 -3.47 -0.99
N THR A 29 -0.21 -4.78 -0.89
CA THR A 29 0.08 -5.64 -2.04
C THR A 29 -0.96 -6.74 -2.23
N ARG A 30 -0.90 -7.41 -3.37
CA ARG A 30 -1.78 -8.53 -3.72
C ARG A 30 -0.99 -9.70 -4.28
N GLY A 31 -1.31 -10.91 -3.85
CA GLY A 31 -0.68 -12.12 -4.34
C GLY A 31 0.81 -12.21 -4.02
N GLY A 32 1.60 -12.81 -4.91
CA GLY A 32 3.06 -12.97 -4.72
C GLY A 32 3.90 -11.84 -5.31
N GLU A 33 3.26 -10.81 -5.88
CA GLU A 33 3.95 -9.77 -6.64
C GLU A 33 4.37 -8.61 -5.73
N ARG A 34 5.40 -7.86 -6.17
CA ARG A 34 5.87 -6.62 -5.54
C ARG A 34 6.30 -6.75 -4.07
N GLY A 35 6.74 -7.93 -3.64
CA GLY A 35 7.34 -8.12 -2.32
C GLY A 35 8.54 -7.20 -2.07
N GLU A 36 9.40 -7.02 -3.09
CA GLU A 36 10.54 -6.10 -3.01
C GLU A 36 10.12 -4.62 -2.79
N TYR A 37 8.92 -4.24 -3.25
CA TYR A 37 8.35 -2.91 -3.00
C TYR A 37 7.89 -2.79 -1.55
N ALA A 38 7.23 -3.83 -1.03
CA ALA A 38 6.83 -3.86 0.38
C ALA A 38 8.03 -3.70 1.31
N ASP A 39 9.10 -4.45 1.07
CA ASP A 39 10.32 -4.36 1.87
C ASP A 39 10.97 -2.98 1.79
N ALA A 40 11.09 -2.42 0.58
CA ALA A 40 11.71 -1.11 0.37
C ALA A 40 10.91 0.04 1.02
N PHE A 41 9.58 0.03 0.88
CA PHE A 41 8.74 1.03 1.53
C PHE A 41 8.71 0.87 3.05
N LEU A 42 8.65 -0.35 3.59
CA LEU A 42 8.74 -0.56 5.03
C LEU A 42 10.06 -0.06 5.61
N TRP A 43 11.17 -0.32 4.92
CA TRP A 43 12.47 0.23 5.30
C TRP A 43 12.46 1.77 5.31
N ALA A 44 11.89 2.39 4.28
CA ALA A 44 11.78 3.84 4.16
C ALA A 44 10.90 4.45 5.25
N ILE A 45 9.76 3.83 5.56
CA ILE A 45 8.85 4.24 6.64
C ILE A 45 9.59 4.27 7.98
N GLN A 46 10.31 3.18 8.31
CA GLN A 46 11.12 3.12 9.53
C GLN A 46 12.20 4.20 9.57
N ARG A 47 12.82 4.51 8.43
CA ARG A 47 13.86 5.54 8.34
C ARG A 47 13.33 6.94 8.63
N LEU A 48 12.06 7.21 8.35
CA LEU A 48 11.37 8.47 8.62
C LEU A 48 10.79 8.57 10.04
N GLY A 49 10.91 7.52 10.87
CA GLY A 49 10.34 7.48 12.21
C GLY A 49 8.83 7.22 12.25
N ALA A 50 8.22 6.87 11.12
CA ALA A 50 6.82 6.49 11.02
C ALA A 50 6.61 5.01 11.39
N THR A 51 5.36 4.65 11.69
CA THR A 51 4.94 3.27 11.95
C THR A 51 4.47 2.62 10.65
N GLY A 52 5.08 1.50 10.25
CA GLY A 52 4.77 0.82 9.00
C GLY A 52 4.28 -0.61 9.19
N TYR A 53 3.27 -1.02 8.42
CA TYR A 53 2.92 -2.44 8.29
C TYR A 53 2.53 -2.81 6.85
N HIS A 54 2.65 -4.10 6.54
CA HIS A 54 2.30 -4.66 5.23
C HIS A 54 0.95 -5.37 5.29
N MET A 55 -0.01 -4.89 4.51
CA MET A 55 -1.28 -5.58 4.26
C MET A 55 -1.19 -6.30 2.92
N ARG A 56 -1.32 -7.63 2.96
CA ARG A 56 -1.25 -8.48 1.77
C ARG A 56 -2.58 -9.16 1.50
N LEU A 57 -3.17 -8.85 0.35
CA LEU A 57 -4.37 -9.51 -0.15
C LEU A 57 -4.04 -10.80 -0.93
N PRO A 58 -4.97 -11.76 -0.99
CA PRO A 58 -4.83 -12.93 -1.85
C PRO A 58 -4.71 -12.55 -3.34
N SER A 59 -4.04 -13.40 -4.12
CA SER A 59 -3.97 -13.24 -5.59
C SER A 59 -5.37 -13.10 -6.20
N PRO A 60 -5.54 -12.30 -7.27
CA PRO A 60 -6.82 -12.24 -7.99
C PRO A 60 -7.20 -13.61 -8.54
N ALA A 61 -8.51 -13.88 -8.62
CA ALA A 61 -9.01 -15.16 -9.11
C ALA A 61 -8.78 -15.38 -10.62
N SER A 62 -8.50 -14.31 -11.37
CA SER A 62 -8.15 -14.37 -12.78
C SER A 62 -7.07 -13.35 -13.13
N ALA A 63 -6.28 -13.63 -14.18
CA ALA A 63 -5.26 -12.71 -14.67
C ALA A 63 -5.86 -11.37 -15.16
N GLY A 64 -7.09 -11.39 -15.69
CA GLY A 64 -7.82 -10.17 -16.06
C GLY A 64 -8.23 -9.33 -14.85
N GLY A 65 -8.45 -9.95 -13.69
CA GLY A 65 -8.78 -9.26 -12.45
C GLY A 65 -7.63 -8.41 -11.87
N ALA A 66 -6.38 -8.65 -12.28
CA ALA A 66 -5.23 -7.84 -11.83
C ALA A 66 -5.25 -6.41 -12.39
N TRP A 67 -5.94 -6.18 -13.51
CA TRP A 67 -6.04 -4.88 -14.19
C TRP A 67 -7.49 -4.38 -14.30
N ALA A 68 -8.41 -5.08 -13.64
CA ALA A 68 -9.82 -4.73 -13.64
C ALA A 68 -10.03 -3.50 -12.73
N VAL A 69 -10.12 -2.33 -13.36
CA VAL A 69 -10.48 -1.08 -12.67
C VAL A 69 -11.77 -1.28 -11.87
N GLY A 70 -11.75 -0.90 -10.60
CA GLY A 70 -12.86 -1.08 -9.67
C GLY A 70 -12.89 -2.41 -8.91
N ASP A 71 -12.13 -3.44 -9.30
CA ASP A 71 -11.98 -4.69 -8.50
C ASP A 71 -10.73 -4.64 -7.62
N SER A 72 -10.89 -4.04 -6.44
CA SER A 72 -9.85 -3.87 -5.42
C SER A 72 -9.38 -5.17 -4.76
N GLY A 73 -10.20 -6.23 -4.79
CA GLY A 73 -10.06 -7.38 -3.90
C GLY A 73 -10.42 -7.11 -2.43
N LEU A 74 -10.80 -5.87 -2.07
CA LEU A 74 -11.19 -5.46 -0.70
C LEU A 74 -12.69 -5.57 -0.44
N GLY A 75 -13.54 -5.59 -1.46
CA GLY A 75 -15.00 -5.50 -1.30
C GLY A 75 -15.67 -6.62 -0.50
N ARG A 76 -14.94 -7.70 -0.16
CA ARG A 76 -15.41 -8.78 0.73
C ARG A 76 -14.69 -8.83 2.08
N ILE A 77 -13.88 -7.82 2.39
CA ILE A 77 -13.06 -7.76 3.59
C ILE A 77 -13.22 -6.38 4.26
N PRO A 78 -14.40 -6.07 4.85
CA PRO A 78 -14.64 -4.77 5.49
C PRO A 78 -13.59 -4.41 6.55
N LEU A 79 -13.12 -5.40 7.32
CA LEU A 79 -12.03 -5.23 8.30
C LEU A 79 -10.75 -4.66 7.66
N ALA A 80 -10.41 -5.07 6.44
CA ALA A 80 -9.24 -4.55 5.74
C ALA A 80 -9.45 -3.09 5.31
N VAL A 81 -10.65 -2.75 4.84
CA VAL A 81 -11.02 -1.36 4.51
C VAL A 81 -10.93 -0.48 5.76
N ASP A 82 -11.44 -0.94 6.89
CA ASP A 82 -11.41 -0.19 8.15
C ASP A 82 -9.97 -0.01 8.68
N ALA A 83 -9.12 -1.03 8.53
CA ALA A 83 -7.69 -0.91 8.85
C ALA A 83 -6.97 0.10 7.94
N LEU A 84 -7.34 0.18 6.66
CA LEU A 84 -6.77 1.16 5.71
C LEU A 84 -7.26 2.59 5.99
N LYS A 85 -8.52 2.76 6.42
CA LYS A 85 -9.05 4.07 6.87
C LYS A 85 -8.33 4.61 8.10
N ALA A 86 -7.80 3.74 8.96
CA ALA A 86 -7.11 4.12 10.18
C ALA A 86 -5.65 4.55 9.96
N ALA A 87 -5.16 4.50 8.72
CA ALA A 87 -3.80 4.90 8.37
C ALA A 87 -3.75 6.32 7.82
N ASP A 88 -2.65 7.02 8.09
CA ASP A 88 -2.40 8.36 7.54
C ASP A 88 -2.06 8.31 6.05
N MET A 89 -1.44 7.20 5.59
CA MET A 89 -1.12 7.00 4.18
C MET A 89 -1.16 5.51 3.78
N VAL A 90 -1.65 5.25 2.56
CA VAL A 90 -1.59 3.93 1.92
C VAL A 90 -0.67 3.97 0.70
N VAL A 91 0.36 3.15 0.70
CA VAL A 91 1.18 2.84 -0.49
C VAL A 91 0.51 1.71 -1.26
N ASP A 92 -0.25 2.07 -2.30
CA ASP A 92 -0.97 1.11 -3.13
C ASP A 92 -0.05 0.47 -4.19
N CYS A 93 0.28 -0.80 -3.97
CA CYS A 93 0.96 -1.66 -4.95
C CYS A 93 0.00 -2.67 -5.61
N THR A 94 -1.31 -2.55 -5.40
CA THR A 94 -2.35 -3.49 -5.83
C THR A 94 -3.15 -3.01 -7.03
N PHE A 95 -3.22 -1.68 -7.26
CA PHE A 95 -4.09 -1.04 -8.27
C PHE A 95 -5.54 -0.90 -7.79
N LEU A 96 -5.73 -0.19 -6.68
CA LEU A 96 -7.01 0.07 -6.00
C LEU A 96 -7.95 1.01 -6.79
N LEU A 97 -7.46 1.59 -7.89
CA LEU A 97 -8.05 2.73 -8.57
C LEU A 97 -9.52 2.57 -8.96
N PHE A 98 -10.31 3.60 -8.66
CA PHE A 98 -11.72 3.78 -8.99
C PHE A 98 -12.65 2.68 -8.43
N SER A 99 -12.32 2.14 -7.25
CA SER A 99 -13.15 1.19 -6.52
C SER A 99 -13.98 1.87 -5.42
N PRO A 100 -15.15 1.32 -5.04
CA PRO A 100 -15.92 1.81 -3.89
C PRO A 100 -15.08 1.85 -2.60
N GLU A 101 -14.17 0.91 -2.43
CA GLU A 101 -13.30 0.85 -1.25
C GLU A 101 -12.25 1.97 -1.25
N GLN A 102 -11.70 2.34 -2.41
CA GLN A 102 -10.81 3.50 -2.50
C GLN A 102 -11.51 4.76 -1.98
N PHE A 103 -12.70 5.05 -2.50
CA PHE A 103 -13.45 6.24 -2.11
C PHE A 103 -13.78 6.22 -0.62
N ALA A 104 -14.19 5.05 -0.10
CA ALA A 104 -14.45 4.89 1.33
C ALA A 104 -13.20 5.12 2.20
N ILE A 105 -12.00 4.78 1.73
CA ILE A 105 -10.74 5.03 2.45
C ILE A 105 -10.38 6.52 2.42
N GLN A 106 -10.58 7.18 1.28
CA GLN A 106 -10.24 8.60 1.10
C GLN A 106 -11.20 9.57 1.79
N ASP A 107 -12.45 9.15 2.02
CA ASP A 107 -13.49 9.95 2.69
C ASP A 107 -13.43 9.86 4.24
N ALA A 108 -12.52 9.06 4.80
CA ALA A 108 -12.38 8.86 6.25
C ALA A 108 -11.65 10.01 6.96
#